data_AF-A0A7X8UY67-F1
#
_entry.id   AF-A0A7X8UY67-F1
#
_cell.length_a   1.000
_cell.length_b   1.000
_cell.length_c   1.000
_cell.angle_alpha   90.00
_cell.angle_beta   90.00
_cell.angle_gamma   90.00
#
_symmetry.space_group_name_H-M   'P 1'
#
loop_
_entity.id
_entity.type
_entity.pdbx_description
1 polymer ?
#
loop_
_entity_poly.entity_id
_entity_poly.type
_entity_poly.pdbx_seq_one_letter_code
_entity_poly.pdbx_strand_id
1 'polypeptide(L)'
;MDTTADKKWAWPGMLIGGCVTGIPLGWLLAYLAFLPVYLGLFFFMLLGLIPGAFMYRLGSSKAPLHRGVLWLAGLIVSLLIGVTTLFAEYRGLENNVVQTIEGSYRRGLPADQRHRVRSMVSEHIGLYLNNNYPPGGFSGYLRWAGTDGELECEVDLDRPVSFSYRLPQRRKIWLTRVLLSFVLLAGAVLSQVLGLAKRRESNEIVESEASPPSPGGTTKP
;
A
#
# COMPACT_ATOMS: atom_id res chain seq x y z
N MET A 1 30.42 17.13 -20.34
CA MET A 1 29.80 16.23 -19.35
C MET A 1 28.29 16.27 -19.60
N ASP A 2 27.73 15.21 -20.18
CA ASP A 2 26.36 15.16 -20.71
C ASP A 2 25.29 15.20 -19.60
N THR A 3 24.86 16.40 -19.24
CA THR A 3 23.82 16.67 -18.22
C THR A 3 22.41 16.20 -18.63
N THR A 4 22.20 15.86 -19.91
CA THR A 4 20.90 15.42 -20.45
C THR A 4 20.63 13.93 -20.19
N ALA A 5 21.67 13.08 -20.20
CA ALA A 5 21.56 11.67 -19.86
C ALA A 5 21.22 11.49 -18.37
N ASP A 6 21.82 12.31 -17.50
CA ASP A 6 21.59 12.25 -16.06
C ASP A 6 20.15 12.58 -15.64
N LYS A 7 19.49 13.53 -16.31
CA LYS A 7 18.09 13.87 -16.02
C LYS A 7 17.11 12.75 -16.40
N LYS A 8 17.38 11.98 -17.46
CA LYS A 8 16.49 10.86 -17.90
C LYS A 8 16.38 9.75 -16.85
N TRP A 9 17.44 9.52 -16.07
CA TRP A 9 17.48 8.49 -15.02
C TRP A 9 16.98 8.95 -13.65
N ALA A 10 16.56 10.21 -13.50
CA ALA A 10 16.07 10.74 -12.23
C ALA A 10 14.74 10.09 -11.80
N TRP A 11 13.78 10.06 -12.71
CA TRP A 11 12.41 9.57 -12.41
C TRP A 11 12.34 8.05 -12.20
N PRO A 12 13.07 7.18 -12.94
CA PRO A 12 13.07 5.75 -12.66
C PRO A 12 13.76 5.46 -11.33
N GLY A 13 14.86 6.16 -11.01
CA GLY A 13 15.57 6.00 -9.73
C GLY A 13 14.69 6.32 -8.53
N MET A 14 13.90 7.41 -8.60
CA MET A 14 12.91 7.73 -7.56
C MET A 14 11.85 6.65 -7.44
N LEU A 15 11.28 6.19 -8.56
CA LEU A 15 10.23 5.18 -8.57
C LEU A 15 10.73 3.85 -7.98
N ILE A 16 11.92 3.39 -8.41
CA ILE A 16 12.57 2.19 -7.86
C ILE A 16 12.79 2.37 -6.36
N GLY A 17 13.33 3.50 -5.91
CA GLY A 17 13.55 3.78 -4.49
C GLY A 17 12.25 3.76 -3.67
N GLY A 18 11.17 4.35 -4.21
CA GLY A 18 9.83 4.31 -3.62
C GLY A 18 9.27 2.89 -3.55
N CYS A 19 9.47 2.07 -4.58
CA CYS A 19 9.02 0.67 -4.58
C CYS A 19 9.80 -0.20 -3.58
N VAL A 20 11.13 -0.08 -3.56
CA VAL A 20 12.00 -0.85 -2.66
C VAL A 20 11.70 -0.56 -1.20
N THR A 21 11.44 0.70 -0.86
CA THR A 21 11.05 1.10 0.51
C THR A 21 9.58 0.80 0.80
N GLY A 22 8.71 0.90 -0.22
CA GLY A 22 7.28 0.72 -0.10
C GLY A 22 6.83 -0.72 0.14
N ILE A 23 7.43 -1.72 -0.51
CA ILE A 23 7.05 -3.13 -0.35
C ILE A 23 7.14 -3.63 1.10
N PRO A 24 8.31 -3.53 1.79
CA PRO A 24 8.40 -3.98 3.19
C PRO A 24 7.49 -3.17 4.11
N LEU A 25 7.29 -1.89 3.79
CA LEU A 25 6.39 -1.02 4.54
C LEU A 25 4.92 -1.41 4.38
N GLY A 26 4.51 -1.78 3.17
CA GLY A 26 3.18 -2.29 2.89
C GLY A 26 2.90 -3.57 3.68
N TRP A 27 3.90 -4.45 3.79
CA TRP A 27 3.82 -5.64 4.61
C TRP A 27 3.65 -5.32 6.10
N LEU A 28 4.42 -4.37 6.63
CA LEU A 28 4.28 -3.90 8.01
C LEU A 28 2.90 -3.26 8.27
N LEU A 29 2.42 -2.45 7.33
CA LEU A 29 1.11 -1.79 7.38
C LEU A 29 -0.04 -2.78 7.47
N ALA A 30 0.10 -4.00 6.92
CA ALA A 30 -0.94 -5.02 7.03
C ALA A 30 -1.19 -5.43 8.49
N TYR A 31 -0.13 -5.57 9.29
CA TYR A 31 -0.26 -5.86 10.71
C TYR A 31 -0.89 -4.69 11.48
N LEU A 32 -0.52 -3.46 11.11
CA LEU A 32 -1.06 -2.25 11.75
C LEU A 32 -2.51 -1.95 11.34
N ALA A 33 -2.94 -2.41 10.16
CA ALA A 33 -4.32 -2.24 9.68
C ALA A 33 -5.34 -2.99 10.54
N PHE A 34 -4.91 -4.03 11.26
CA PHE A 34 -5.74 -4.77 12.22
C PHE A 34 -5.90 -4.07 13.58
N LEU A 35 -5.21 -2.95 13.84
CA LEU A 35 -5.39 -2.19 15.07
C LEU A 35 -6.83 -1.64 15.20
N PRO A 36 -7.40 -1.63 16.42
CA PRO A 36 -8.76 -1.15 16.66
C PRO A 36 -8.88 0.38 16.48
N VAL A 37 -10.11 0.86 16.26
CA VAL A 37 -10.52 2.28 16.25
C VAL A 37 -9.75 3.17 15.25
N TYR A 38 -9.61 2.73 14.00
CA TYR A 38 -8.95 3.50 12.92
C TYR A 38 -7.51 3.95 13.21
N LEU A 39 -6.88 3.48 14.29
CA LEU A 39 -5.50 3.79 14.64
C LEU A 39 -4.54 3.35 13.52
N GLY A 40 -4.89 2.27 12.82
CA GLY A 40 -4.20 1.84 11.60
C GLY A 40 -4.12 2.94 10.53
N LEU A 41 -5.18 3.75 10.32
CA LEU A 41 -5.20 4.83 9.32
C LEU A 41 -4.13 5.89 9.57
N PHE A 42 -3.87 6.21 10.84
CA PHE A 42 -2.80 7.13 11.22
C PHE A 42 -1.43 6.61 10.74
N PHE A 43 -1.18 5.30 10.84
CA PHE A 43 0.06 4.70 10.36
C PHE A 43 0.18 4.70 8.84
N PHE A 44 -0.92 4.58 8.07
CA PHE A 44 -0.87 4.74 6.61
C PHE A 44 -0.37 6.13 6.20
N MET A 45 -0.84 7.16 6.91
CA MET A 45 -0.36 8.52 6.71
C MET A 45 1.11 8.66 7.13
N LEU A 46 1.45 8.28 8.37
CA LEU A 46 2.79 8.47 8.93
C LEU A 46 3.86 7.68 8.18
N LEU A 47 3.61 6.39 7.93
CA LEU A 47 4.55 5.54 7.20
C LEU A 47 4.59 5.92 5.72
N GLY A 48 3.50 6.39 5.12
CA GLY A 48 3.48 6.91 3.75
C GLY A 48 4.45 8.08 3.51
N LEU A 49 4.81 8.84 4.54
CA LEU A 49 5.81 9.90 4.45
C LEU A 49 7.22 9.36 4.18
N ILE A 50 7.56 8.16 4.65
CA ILE A 50 8.90 7.56 4.50
C ILE A 50 9.26 7.32 3.03
N PRO A 51 8.49 6.56 2.23
CA PRO A 51 8.79 6.37 0.81
C PRO A 51 8.68 7.70 0.05
N GLY A 52 7.74 8.58 0.42
CA GLY A 52 7.66 9.93 -0.15
C GLY A 52 8.93 10.76 0.07
N ALA A 53 9.48 10.75 1.28
CA ALA A 53 10.73 11.44 1.62
C ALA A 53 11.93 10.80 0.94
N PHE A 54 11.97 9.48 0.81
CA PHE A 54 13.02 8.76 0.09
C PHE A 54 13.01 9.11 -1.41
N MET A 55 11.82 9.10 -2.03
CA MET A 55 11.61 9.58 -3.40
C MET A 55 12.05 11.04 -3.54
N TYR A 56 11.66 11.92 -2.61
CA TYR A 56 12.07 13.31 -2.60
C TYR A 56 13.60 13.45 -2.57
N ARG A 57 14.28 12.72 -1.69
CA ARG A 57 15.74 12.76 -1.54
C ARG A 57 16.50 12.27 -2.78
N LEU A 58 15.96 11.25 -3.46
CA LEU A 58 16.54 10.78 -4.73
C LEU A 58 16.26 11.76 -5.88
N GLY A 59 15.11 12.44 -5.85
CA GLY A 59 14.71 13.41 -6.86
C GLY A 59 15.31 14.81 -6.68
N SER A 60 15.69 15.19 -5.45
CA SER A 60 16.09 16.56 -5.12
C SER A 60 17.34 17.01 -5.85
N SER A 61 18.30 16.12 -6.08
CA SER A 61 19.53 16.41 -6.81
C SER A 61 19.30 16.70 -8.29
N LYS A 62 18.15 16.31 -8.84
CA LYS A 62 17.79 16.43 -10.26
C LYS A 62 16.52 17.26 -10.48
N ALA A 63 16.03 17.91 -9.42
CA ALA A 63 14.96 18.89 -9.50
C ALA A 63 15.40 20.08 -10.38
N PRO A 64 14.48 20.71 -11.14
CA PRO A 64 13.03 20.48 -11.11
C PRO A 64 12.51 19.35 -12.03
N LEU A 65 11.45 18.68 -11.59
CA LEU A 65 10.74 17.64 -12.35
C LEU A 65 9.31 18.09 -12.71
N HIS A 66 8.76 17.54 -13.79
CA HIS A 66 7.42 17.88 -14.26
C HIS A 66 6.34 17.32 -13.32
N ARG A 67 5.33 18.15 -12.98
CA ARG A 67 4.25 17.81 -12.04
C ARG A 67 3.51 16.51 -12.39
N GLY A 68 3.23 16.28 -13.68
CA GLY A 68 2.55 15.04 -14.12
C GLY A 68 3.34 13.77 -13.83
N VAL A 69 4.68 13.81 -13.98
CA VAL A 69 5.55 12.66 -13.69
C VAL A 69 5.59 12.38 -12.19
N LEU A 70 5.63 13.44 -11.37
CA LEU A 70 5.63 13.34 -9.91
C LEU A 70 4.30 12.77 -9.38
N TRP A 71 3.18 13.20 -9.95
CA TRP A 71 1.86 12.63 -9.68
C TRP A 71 1.80 11.15 -10.02
N LEU A 72 2.21 10.79 -11.24
CA LEU A 72 2.19 9.40 -11.69
C LEU A 72 3.07 8.51 -10.82
N ALA A 73 4.30 8.94 -10.51
CA ALA A 73 5.22 8.18 -9.66
C ALA A 73 4.67 8.01 -8.24
N GLY A 74 4.13 9.08 -7.64
CA GLY A 74 3.54 9.02 -6.30
C GLY A 74 2.33 8.09 -6.24
N LEU A 75 1.45 8.13 -7.25
CA LEU A 75 0.29 7.24 -7.34
C LEU A 75 0.71 5.78 -7.55
N ILE A 76 1.69 5.50 -8.41
CA ILE A 76 2.20 4.13 -8.63
C ILE A 76 2.75 3.54 -7.33
N VAL A 77 3.60 4.29 -6.62
CA VAL A 77 4.19 3.83 -5.36
C VAL A 77 3.12 3.63 -4.28
N SER A 78 2.15 4.55 -4.18
CA SER A 78 1.04 4.44 -3.23
C SER A 78 0.15 3.23 -3.53
N LEU A 79 -0.16 3.00 -4.81
CA LEU A 79 -0.92 1.84 -5.25
C LEU A 79 -0.18 0.54 -4.94
N LEU A 80 1.12 0.49 -5.22
CA LEU A 80 1.96 -0.67 -4.91
C LEU A 80 1.93 -0.99 -3.42
N ILE A 81 2.18 0.00 -2.56
CA ILE A 81 2.16 -0.17 -1.10
C ILE A 81 0.79 -0.68 -0.65
N GLY A 82 -0.31 -0.06 -1.10
CA GLY A 82 -1.66 -0.47 -0.73
C GLY A 82 -2.01 -1.89 -1.20
N VAL A 83 -1.60 -2.28 -2.42
CA VAL A 83 -1.77 -3.66 -2.91
C VAL A 83 -0.92 -4.64 -2.10
N THR A 84 0.33 -4.31 -1.79
CA THR A 84 1.18 -5.15 -0.93
C THR A 84 0.58 -5.31 0.46
N THR A 85 0.00 -4.24 1.04
CA THR A 85 -0.70 -4.31 2.31
C THR A 85 -1.90 -5.25 2.26
N LEU A 86 -2.77 -5.12 1.25
CA LEU A 86 -3.91 -6.02 1.09
C LEU A 86 -3.46 -7.48 0.85
N PHE A 87 -2.38 -7.67 0.08
CA PHE A 87 -1.84 -9.00 -0.18
C PHE A 87 -1.25 -9.63 1.09
N ALA A 88 -0.56 -8.85 1.93
CA ALA A 88 -0.07 -9.32 3.22
C ALA A 88 -1.23 -9.62 4.19
N GLU A 89 -2.32 -8.82 4.15
CA GLU A 89 -3.56 -9.11 4.89
C GLU A 89 -4.16 -10.46 4.47
N TYR A 90 -4.23 -10.71 3.15
CA TYR A 90 -4.65 -11.99 2.58
C TYR A 90 -3.76 -13.16 3.03
N ARG A 91 -2.44 -13.00 2.95
CA ARG A 91 -1.49 -14.05 3.41
C ARG A 91 -1.55 -14.27 4.92
N GLY A 92 -1.96 -13.26 5.69
CA GLY A 92 -2.17 -13.35 7.13
C GLY A 92 -3.49 -14.02 7.53
N LEU A 93 -4.46 -14.16 6.62
CA LEU A 93 -5.78 -14.73 6.92
C LEU A 93 -5.68 -16.13 7.53
N GLU A 94 -4.86 -16.99 6.96
CA GLU A 94 -4.60 -18.35 7.46
C GLU A 94 -4.16 -18.33 8.93
N ASN A 95 -3.19 -17.47 9.27
CA ASN A 95 -2.69 -17.35 10.64
C ASN A 95 -3.76 -16.82 11.59
N ASN A 96 -4.59 -15.86 11.15
CA ASN A 96 -5.67 -15.31 11.97
C ASN A 96 -6.75 -16.36 12.26
N VAL A 97 -7.08 -17.18 11.26
CA VAL A 97 -8.03 -18.28 11.40
C VAL A 97 -7.46 -19.33 12.36
N VAL A 98 -6.20 -19.77 12.18
CA VAL A 98 -5.53 -20.71 13.08
C VAL A 98 -5.48 -20.19 14.52
N GLN A 99 -5.14 -18.91 14.74
CA GLN A 99 -5.15 -18.30 16.07
C GLN A 99 -6.55 -18.29 16.70
N THR A 100 -7.60 -18.10 15.89
CA THR A 100 -8.99 -18.16 16.37
C THR A 100 -9.37 -19.58 16.80
N ILE A 101 -8.94 -20.59 16.05
CA ILE A 101 -9.12 -22.00 16.42
C ILE A 101 -8.36 -22.30 17.71
N GLU A 102 -7.07 -21.95 17.79
CA GLU A 102 -6.23 -22.17 18.98
C GLU A 102 -6.84 -21.54 20.24
N GLY A 103 -7.37 -20.32 20.14
CA GLY A 103 -8.05 -19.65 21.24
C GLY A 103 -9.35 -20.33 21.69
N SER A 104 -9.98 -21.13 20.80
CA SER A 104 -11.19 -21.90 21.12
C SER A 104 -10.88 -23.21 21.86
N TYR A 105 -9.63 -23.70 21.81
CA TYR A 105 -9.20 -24.89 22.55
C TYR A 105 -8.76 -24.54 23.97
N ARG A 106 -9.51 -24.99 24.98
CA ARG A 106 -9.26 -24.71 26.41
C ARG A 106 -7.87 -25.12 26.93
N ARG A 107 -7.19 -26.08 26.28
CA ARG A 107 -5.82 -26.54 26.63
C ARG A 107 -4.76 -26.17 25.57
N GLY A 108 -5.15 -25.41 24.54
CA GLY A 108 -4.31 -25.18 23.37
C GLY A 108 -4.16 -26.42 22.48
N LEU A 109 -3.80 -26.20 21.22
CA LEU A 109 -3.49 -27.27 20.26
C LEU A 109 -2.04 -27.78 20.47
N PRO A 110 -1.83 -29.10 20.55
CA PRO A 110 -0.50 -29.72 20.55
C PRO A 110 0.33 -29.27 19.34
N ALA A 111 1.65 -29.13 19.51
CA ALA A 111 2.53 -28.58 18.48
C ALA A 111 2.55 -29.43 17.18
N ASP A 112 2.43 -30.75 17.32
CA ASP A 112 2.29 -31.72 16.24
C ASP A 112 0.97 -31.57 15.46
N GLN A 113 -0.11 -31.17 16.14
CA GLN A 113 -1.40 -30.91 15.50
C GLN A 113 -1.48 -29.54 14.82
N ARG A 114 -0.71 -28.54 15.28
CA ARG A 114 -0.70 -27.19 14.68
C ARG A 114 -0.36 -27.20 13.19
N HIS A 115 0.64 -27.97 12.79
CA HIS A 115 1.01 -28.08 11.38
C HIS A 115 -0.12 -28.68 10.53
N ARG A 116 -0.84 -29.67 11.08
CA ARG A 116 -1.98 -30.30 10.41
C ARG A 116 -3.19 -29.35 10.32
N VAL A 117 -3.49 -28.62 11.40
CA VAL A 117 -4.56 -27.61 11.39
C VAL A 117 -4.26 -26.53 10.36
N ARG A 118 -3.01 -26.07 10.32
CA ARG A 118 -2.58 -25.05 9.37
C ARG A 118 -2.76 -25.50 7.91
N SER A 119 -2.38 -26.72 7.56
CA SER A 119 -2.58 -27.24 6.21
C SER A 119 -4.07 -27.37 5.86
N MET A 120 -4.89 -27.90 6.77
CA MET A 120 -6.33 -28.03 6.57
C MET A 120 -7.02 -26.66 6.40
N VAL A 121 -6.66 -25.67 7.22
CA VAL A 121 -7.17 -24.30 7.12
C VAL A 121 -6.78 -23.66 5.80
N SER A 122 -5.51 -23.81 5.37
CA SER A 122 -5.06 -23.26 4.09
C SER A 122 -5.83 -23.85 2.91
N GLU A 123 -6.02 -25.17 2.89
CA GLU A 123 -6.79 -25.86 1.85
C GLU A 123 -8.26 -25.42 1.86
N HIS A 124 -8.89 -25.39 3.04
CA HIS A 124 -10.28 -24.97 3.19
C HIS A 124 -10.50 -23.54 2.74
N ILE A 125 -9.64 -22.59 3.15
CA ILE A 125 -9.72 -21.19 2.70
C ILE A 125 -9.62 -21.12 1.17
N GLY A 126 -8.67 -21.86 0.58
CA GLY A 126 -8.49 -21.89 -0.87
C GLY A 126 -9.74 -22.38 -1.61
N LEU A 127 -10.30 -23.50 -1.17
CA LEU A 127 -11.52 -24.08 -1.73
C LEU A 127 -12.74 -23.18 -1.51
N TYR A 128 -12.91 -22.65 -0.29
CA TYR A 128 -14.00 -21.78 0.08
C TYR A 128 -14.01 -20.51 -0.79
N LEU A 129 -12.85 -19.85 -0.93
CA LEU A 129 -12.73 -18.66 -1.77
C LEU A 129 -12.94 -18.97 -3.25
N ASN A 130 -12.46 -20.12 -3.73
CA ASN A 130 -12.67 -20.50 -5.13
C ASN A 130 -14.15 -20.80 -5.43
N ASN A 131 -14.85 -21.49 -4.53
CA ASN A 131 -16.24 -21.93 -4.74
C ASN A 131 -17.26 -20.81 -4.55
N ASN A 132 -17.08 -19.96 -3.52
CA ASN A 132 -18.02 -18.90 -3.20
C ASN A 132 -17.66 -17.55 -3.85
N TYR A 133 -16.37 -17.34 -4.18
CA TYR A 133 -15.83 -16.07 -4.67
C TYR A 133 -14.85 -16.28 -5.87
N PRO A 134 -15.29 -16.89 -6.99
CA PRO A 134 -14.41 -17.23 -8.12
C PRO A 134 -13.77 -15.98 -8.74
N PRO A 135 -12.47 -16.00 -9.12
CA PRO A 135 -11.60 -17.16 -9.28
C PRO A 135 -10.84 -17.57 -8.01
N GLY A 136 -11.27 -17.11 -6.82
CA GLY A 136 -10.59 -17.39 -5.56
C GLY A 136 -9.28 -16.62 -5.38
N GLY A 137 -8.40 -17.16 -4.54
CA GLY A 137 -7.11 -16.56 -4.20
C GLY A 137 -7.25 -15.12 -3.66
N PHE A 138 -6.31 -14.24 -4.04
CA PHE A 138 -6.33 -12.84 -3.60
C PHE A 138 -7.57 -12.09 -4.08
N SER A 139 -8.01 -12.31 -5.32
CA SER A 139 -9.19 -11.62 -5.85
C SER A 139 -10.49 -12.07 -5.19
N GLY A 140 -10.61 -13.37 -4.89
CA GLY A 140 -11.72 -13.93 -4.12
C GLY A 140 -11.73 -13.40 -2.69
N TYR A 141 -10.55 -13.27 -2.07
CA TYR A 141 -10.40 -12.63 -0.77
C TYR A 141 -10.91 -11.18 -0.76
N LEU A 142 -10.56 -10.36 -1.76
CA LEU A 142 -11.05 -8.97 -1.83
C LEU A 142 -12.58 -8.90 -1.93
N ARG A 143 -13.19 -9.83 -2.68
CA ARG A 143 -14.66 -9.94 -2.79
C ARG A 143 -15.28 -10.36 -1.47
N TRP A 144 -14.75 -11.43 -0.86
CA TRP A 144 -15.21 -11.96 0.43
C TRP A 144 -15.12 -10.92 1.55
N ALA A 145 -13.99 -10.21 1.67
CA ALA A 145 -13.82 -9.17 2.68
C ALA A 145 -14.79 -7.99 2.48
N GLY A 146 -15.16 -7.71 1.22
CA GLY A 146 -16.12 -6.68 0.85
C GLY A 146 -17.60 -7.04 1.07
N THR A 147 -17.96 -8.33 1.14
CA THR A 147 -19.36 -8.80 1.19
C THR A 147 -19.87 -9.17 2.58
N ASP A 148 -19.36 -10.24 3.18
CA ASP A 148 -19.78 -10.71 4.51
C ASP A 148 -18.58 -10.80 5.45
N GLY A 149 -17.40 -11.21 4.93
CA GLY A 149 -16.18 -11.40 5.71
C GLY A 149 -16.34 -12.51 6.76
N GLU A 150 -17.28 -13.43 6.53
CA GLU A 150 -17.57 -14.56 7.41
C GLU A 150 -17.11 -15.83 6.72
N LEU A 151 -16.42 -16.68 7.46
CA LEU A 151 -15.87 -17.93 6.96
C LEU A 151 -16.19 -19.03 7.96
N GLU A 152 -17.02 -19.97 7.51
CA GLU A 152 -17.32 -21.17 8.26
C GLU A 152 -16.32 -22.24 7.86
N CYS A 153 -15.67 -22.79 8.87
CA CYS A 153 -14.77 -23.92 8.71
C CYS A 153 -15.23 -25.03 9.64
N GLU A 154 -15.14 -26.24 9.13
CA GLU A 154 -15.18 -27.44 9.92
C GLU A 154 -13.81 -28.09 9.80
N VAL A 155 -13.13 -28.28 10.93
CA VAL A 155 -11.84 -28.95 10.95
C VAL A 155 -12.02 -30.28 11.66
N ASP A 156 -11.74 -31.35 10.91
CA ASP A 156 -11.84 -32.72 11.40
C ASP A 156 -10.53 -33.10 12.10
N LEU A 157 -10.53 -32.94 13.43
CA LEU A 157 -9.48 -33.42 14.34
C LEU A 157 -9.97 -34.69 15.03
N ASP A 158 -9.40 -35.07 16.18
CA ASP A 158 -9.92 -36.20 16.98
C ASP A 158 -11.40 -36.04 17.38
N ARG A 159 -11.93 -34.81 17.29
CA ARG A 159 -13.36 -34.48 17.25
C ARG A 159 -13.59 -33.38 16.22
N PRO A 160 -14.66 -33.46 15.40
CA PRO A 160 -15.01 -32.39 14.47
C PRO A 160 -15.34 -31.12 15.26
N VAL A 161 -14.70 -30.02 14.90
CA VAL A 161 -14.97 -28.70 15.48
C VAL A 161 -15.36 -27.75 14.36
N SER A 162 -16.59 -27.26 14.43
CA SER A 162 -17.07 -26.16 13.60
C SER A 162 -16.73 -24.82 14.24
N PHE A 163 -16.17 -23.91 13.46
CA PHE A 163 -15.89 -22.55 13.88
C PHE A 163 -16.28 -21.55 12.79
N SER A 164 -16.81 -20.42 13.25
CA SER A 164 -17.11 -19.27 12.40
C SER A 164 -16.04 -18.22 12.65
N TYR A 165 -15.14 -18.05 11.68
CA TYR A 165 -14.23 -16.91 11.66
C TYR A 165 -14.94 -15.69 11.08
N ARG A 166 -14.78 -14.55 11.74
CA ARG A 166 -15.33 -13.27 11.27
C ARG A 166 -14.23 -12.23 11.19
N LEU A 167 -14.16 -11.54 10.06
CA LEU A 167 -13.25 -10.41 9.93
C LEU A 167 -13.64 -9.32 10.94
N PRO A 168 -12.72 -8.82 11.78
CA PRO A 168 -13.04 -7.81 12.80
C PRO A 168 -13.68 -6.54 12.24
N GLN A 169 -13.32 -6.16 11.01
CA GLN A 169 -13.83 -5.01 10.29
C GLN A 169 -14.45 -5.50 8.99
N ARG A 170 -15.77 -5.65 8.91
CA ARG A 170 -16.47 -6.25 7.76
C ARG A 170 -17.18 -5.23 6.87
N ARG A 171 -17.54 -5.63 5.65
CA ARG A 171 -18.47 -4.89 4.76
C ARG A 171 -18.01 -3.45 4.50
N LYS A 172 -18.90 -2.49 4.75
CA LYS A 172 -18.69 -1.06 4.58
C LYS A 172 -17.55 -0.54 5.45
N ILE A 173 -17.32 -1.12 6.63
CA ILE A 173 -16.23 -0.68 7.52
C ILE A 173 -14.88 -1.05 6.90
N TRP A 174 -14.76 -2.28 6.38
CA TRP A 174 -13.57 -2.72 5.64
C TRP A 174 -13.31 -1.83 4.43
N LEU A 175 -14.34 -1.65 3.58
CA LEU A 175 -14.23 -0.83 2.37
C LEU A 175 -13.84 0.62 2.69
N THR A 176 -14.48 1.22 3.70
CA THR A 176 -14.18 2.59 4.13
C THR A 176 -12.75 2.69 4.62
N ARG A 177 -12.28 1.74 5.43
CA ARG A 177 -10.88 1.69 5.89
C ARG A 177 -9.94 1.59 4.71
N VAL A 178 -10.14 0.64 3.80
CA VAL A 178 -9.27 0.45 2.63
C VAL A 178 -9.21 1.73 1.80
N LEU A 179 -10.35 2.34 1.51
CA LEU A 179 -10.42 3.59 0.75
C LEU A 179 -9.67 4.73 1.46
N LEU A 180 -9.92 4.95 2.76
CA LEU A 180 -9.25 5.98 3.54
C LEU A 180 -7.73 5.71 3.63
N SER A 181 -7.31 4.46 3.80
CA SER A 181 -5.91 4.06 3.77
C SER A 181 -5.23 4.47 2.47
N PHE A 182 -5.85 4.21 1.32
CA PHE A 182 -5.31 4.63 0.02
C PHE A 182 -5.22 6.15 -0.11
N VAL A 183 -6.26 6.88 0.30
CA VAL A 183 -6.28 8.35 0.23
C VAL A 183 -5.20 8.95 1.13
N LEU A 184 -5.08 8.50 2.37
CA LEU A 184 -4.08 8.99 3.33
C LEU A 184 -2.65 8.65 2.89
N LEU A 185 -2.44 7.44 2.40
CA LEU A 185 -1.15 7.00 1.87
C LEU A 185 -0.73 7.82 0.65
N ALA A 186 -1.65 7.96 -0.33
CA ALA A 186 -1.39 8.77 -1.52
C ALA A 186 -1.14 10.24 -1.17
N GLY A 187 -1.93 10.81 -0.26
CA GLY A 187 -1.72 12.17 0.24
C GLY A 187 -0.35 12.34 0.90
N ALA A 188 0.05 11.40 1.76
CA ALA A 188 1.35 11.43 2.42
C ALA A 188 2.51 11.36 1.41
N VAL A 189 2.50 10.40 0.48
CA VAL A 189 3.54 10.25 -0.53
C VAL A 189 3.59 11.49 -1.45
N LEU A 190 2.45 11.92 -1.99
CA LEU A 190 2.36 13.05 -2.92
C LEU A 190 2.77 14.37 -2.24
N SER A 191 2.45 14.57 -0.95
CA SER A 191 2.85 15.78 -0.22
C SER A 191 4.36 16.02 -0.24
N GLN A 192 5.15 14.94 -0.23
CA GLN A 192 6.61 15.00 -0.30
C GLN A 192 7.07 15.19 -1.74
N VAL A 193 6.60 14.33 -2.65
CA VAL A 193 7.10 14.26 -4.02
C VAL A 193 6.76 15.51 -4.83
N LEU A 194 5.58 16.12 -4.61
CA LEU A 194 5.19 17.36 -5.27
C LEU A 194 6.03 18.57 -4.84
N GLY A 195 6.73 18.50 -3.69
CA GLY A 195 7.69 19.52 -3.28
C GLY A 195 8.80 19.75 -4.32
N LEU A 196 9.14 18.74 -5.12
CA LEU A 196 10.13 18.83 -6.19
C LEU A 196 9.68 19.68 -7.38
N ALA A 197 8.37 19.86 -7.57
CA ALA A 197 7.83 20.72 -8.63
C ALA A 197 7.95 22.20 -8.28
N LYS A 198 7.75 22.57 -7.00
CA LYS A 198 7.74 23.98 -6.57
C LYS A 198 9.10 24.67 -6.77
N ARG A 199 10.19 23.91 -6.71
CA ARG A 199 11.56 24.39 -7.03
C ARG A 199 11.72 24.81 -8.50
N ARG A 200 10.87 24.31 -9.40
CA ARG A 200 10.84 24.70 -10.82
C ARG A 200 10.33 26.12 -11.00
N GLU A 201 9.16 26.35 -10.42
CA GLU A 201 8.41 27.59 -10.59
C GLU A 201 9.20 28.76 -10.02
N SER A 202 9.85 28.57 -8.87
CA SER A 202 10.75 29.58 -8.32
C SER A 202 11.96 29.88 -9.21
N ASN A 203 12.59 28.87 -9.83
CA ASN A 203 13.73 29.10 -10.73
C ASN A 203 13.30 29.78 -12.05
N GLU A 204 12.17 29.39 -12.64
CA GLU A 204 11.64 30.02 -13.86
C GLU A 204 11.25 31.50 -13.62
N ILE A 205 10.68 31.83 -12.45
CA ILE A 205 10.35 33.22 -12.09
C ILE A 205 11.61 34.07 -11.94
N VAL A 206 12.64 33.56 -11.24
CA VAL A 206 13.92 34.29 -11.08
C VAL A 206 14.64 34.49 -12.41
N GLU A 207 14.62 33.51 -13.31
CA GLU A 207 15.24 33.62 -14.64
C GLU A 207 14.47 34.57 -15.58
N SER A 208 13.13 34.63 -15.42
CA SER A 208 12.28 35.60 -16.12
C SER A 208 12.46 37.04 -15.61
N GLU A 209 12.71 37.25 -14.31
CA GLU A 209 12.99 38.58 -13.74
C GLU A 209 14.43 39.04 -13.99
N ALA A 210 15.39 38.11 -14.09
CA ALA A 210 16.80 38.41 -14.34
C ALA A 210 17.10 38.67 -15.83
N SER A 211 16.17 38.42 -16.75
CA SER A 211 16.33 38.75 -18.16
C SER A 211 15.92 40.21 -18.41
N PRO A 212 16.86 41.14 -18.72
CA PRO A 212 16.50 42.52 -19.01
C PRO A 212 15.64 42.60 -20.28
N PRO A 213 14.74 43.60 -20.41
CA PRO A 213 13.97 43.79 -21.63
C PRO A 213 14.92 43.93 -22.81
N SER A 214 14.71 43.10 -23.84
CA SER A 214 15.46 43.17 -25.09
C SER A 214 15.31 44.58 -25.70
N PRO A 215 16.38 45.36 -25.91
CA PRO A 215 16.29 46.66 -26.53
C PRO A 215 16.16 46.46 -28.04
N GLY A 216 14.93 46.35 -28.53
CA GLY A 216 14.65 46.04 -29.93
C GLY A 216 13.42 46.78 -30.45
N GLY A 217 13.54 48.10 -30.58
CA GLY A 217 12.50 48.94 -31.18
C GLY A 217 13.07 50.29 -31.64
N THR A 218 14.19 50.27 -32.38
CA THR A 218 14.68 51.45 -33.09
C THR A 218 13.67 51.84 -34.17
N THR A 219 12.90 52.90 -33.89
CA THR A 219 12.25 53.71 -34.90
C THR A 219 13.31 54.20 -35.91
N LYS A 220 13.15 53.85 -37.18
CA LYS A 220 13.86 54.51 -38.28
C LYS A 220 12.95 55.58 -38.90
N PRO A 221 13.53 56.67 -39.42
CA PRO A 221 12.85 57.92 -39.78
C PRO A 221 11.90 57.79 -40.96
#